data_AF-A0A327JIQ5-F1
#
_entry.id   AF-A0A327JIQ5-F1
#
_cell.length_a   1.000
_cell.length_b   1.000
_cell.length_c   1.000
_cell.angle_alpha   90.00
_cell.angle_beta   90.00
_cell.angle_gamma   90.00
#
_symmetry.space_group_name_H-M   'P 1'
#
loop_
_entity.id
_entity.type
_entity.pdbx_description
1 polymer ?
#
loop_
_entity_poly.entity_id
_entity_poly.type
_entity_poly.pdbx_seq_one_letter_code
_entity_poly.pdbx_strand_id
1 'polypeptide(L)'
;MLSIVLLLLLSLFAGLSSARADPFDDALQKFLTDSYADTEAGVAALGAGGDVRAFAVVKALQDGKLLADPVGRRVLIEDAGAVRDAATGTVVSPAPPAGDLKRVRLNNRLRRAVEAALGALTLRAPDPARRLDAAQAVFKSRD
;
A
#
# COMPACT_ATOMS: atom_id res chain seq x y z
N MET A 1 48.36 1.51 22.18
CA MET A 1 47.01 1.63 22.78
C MET A 1 46.14 2.70 22.10
N LEU A 2 46.72 3.74 21.49
CA LEU A 2 45.97 4.78 20.75
C LEU A 2 45.30 4.28 19.46
N SER A 3 45.92 3.34 18.73
CA SER A 3 45.35 2.78 17.48
C SER A 3 44.12 1.89 17.67
N ILE A 4 43.96 1.27 18.84
CA ILE A 4 42.81 0.40 19.13
C ILE A 4 41.55 1.26 19.36
N VAL A 5 41.72 2.43 19.98
CA VAL A 5 40.62 3.39 20.21
C VAL A 5 40.13 4.01 18.89
N LEU A 6 41.04 4.26 17.92
CA LEU A 6 40.68 4.78 16.61
C LEU A 6 39.90 3.77 15.75
N LEU A 7 40.25 2.48 15.84
CA LEU A 7 39.54 1.39 15.15
C LEU A 7 38.14 1.15 15.74
N LEU A 8 37.98 1.31 17.07
CA LEU A 8 36.68 1.15 17.74
C LEU A 8 35.70 2.31 17.43
N LEU A 9 36.22 3.52 17.22
CA LEU A 9 35.43 4.70 16.84
C LEU A 9 34.94 4.63 15.38
N LEU A 10 35.68 4.00 14.47
CA LEU A 10 35.29 3.86 13.07
C LEU A 10 34.18 2.80 12.86
N SER A 11 34.10 1.79 13.72
CA SER A 11 33.05 0.76 13.66
C SER A 11 31.66 1.25 14.09
N LEU A 12 31.56 2.39 14.80
CA LEU A 12 30.28 2.89 15.30
C LEU A 12 29.44 3.64 14.24
N PHE A 13 30.06 4.05 13.13
CA PHE A 13 29.38 4.77 12.04
C PHE A 13 28.91 3.88 10.88
N ALA A 14 29.32 2.60 10.82
CA ALA A 14 28.91 1.68 9.76
C ALA A 14 27.47 1.14 9.92
N GLY A 15 26.81 1.48 11.03
CA GLY A 15 25.46 1.01 11.38
C GLY A 15 24.31 1.96 11.03
N LEU A 16 24.55 3.11 10.40
CA LEU A 16 23.47 3.92 9.82
C LEU A 16 22.93 3.20 8.58
N SER A 17 22.18 2.12 8.83
CA SER A 17 21.22 1.60 7.88
C SER A 17 20.29 2.75 7.56
N SER A 18 20.49 3.35 6.39
CA SER A 18 19.52 4.26 5.81
C SER A 18 18.22 3.48 5.77
N ALA A 19 17.30 3.81 6.67
CA ALA A 19 15.92 3.37 6.60
C ALA A 19 15.35 4.03 5.34
N ARG A 20 15.64 3.45 4.17
CA ARG A 20 14.89 3.73 2.96
C ARG A 20 13.48 3.27 3.28
N ALA A 21 12.59 4.24 3.46
CA ALA A 21 11.17 3.96 3.44
C ALA A 21 10.89 3.11 2.20
N ASP A 22 10.19 1.98 2.40
CA ASP A 22 9.82 1.09 1.33
C ASP A 22 8.99 1.92 0.32
N PRO A 23 9.29 1.89 -0.99
CA PRO A 23 8.47 2.56 -2.01
C PRO A 23 6.97 2.25 -1.88
N PHE A 24 6.64 1.06 -1.35
CA PHE A 24 5.28 0.69 -1.00
C PHE A 24 4.71 1.53 0.16
N ASP A 25 5.45 1.66 1.27
CA ASP A 25 5.04 2.47 2.42
C ASP A 25 4.90 3.95 2.04
N ASP A 26 5.81 4.48 1.22
CA ASP A 26 5.73 5.83 0.68
C ASP A 26 4.48 6.04 -0.19
N ALA A 27 4.00 5.00 -0.88
CA ALA A 27 2.75 5.05 -1.62
C ALA A 27 1.55 5.01 -0.66
N LEU A 28 1.63 4.23 0.43
CA LEU A 28 0.58 4.18 1.44
C LEU A 28 0.36 5.52 2.14
N GLN A 29 1.43 6.26 2.44
CA GLN A 29 1.33 7.57 3.08
C GLN A 29 0.48 8.57 2.27
N LYS A 30 0.39 8.40 0.95
CA LYS A 30 -0.43 9.26 0.07
C LYS A 30 -1.94 9.04 0.20
N PHE A 31 -2.38 7.97 0.88
CA PHE A 31 -3.80 7.77 1.19
C PHE A 31 -4.22 8.42 2.51
N LEU A 32 -3.25 8.83 3.34
CA LEU A 32 -3.52 9.53 4.60
C LEU A 32 -3.88 11.01 4.38
N THR A 33 -3.49 11.55 3.23
CA THR A 33 -3.87 12.87 2.78
C THR A 33 -5.29 12.85 2.24
N ASP A 34 -6.14 13.78 2.69
CA ASP A 34 -7.50 13.95 2.19
C ASP A 34 -7.51 14.66 0.82
N SER A 35 -6.83 14.07 -0.16
CA SER A 35 -6.51 14.68 -1.45
C SER A 35 -6.61 13.66 -2.57
N TYR A 36 -7.40 14.01 -3.59
CA TYR A 36 -7.55 13.16 -4.77
C TYR A 36 -6.27 13.06 -5.59
N ALA A 37 -5.45 14.13 -5.62
CA ALA A 37 -4.19 14.14 -6.36
C ALA A 37 -3.18 13.19 -5.73
N ASP A 38 -3.09 13.19 -4.40
CA ASP A 38 -2.21 12.30 -3.66
C ASP A 38 -2.69 10.85 -3.75
N THR A 39 -4.01 10.63 -3.62
CA THR A 39 -4.61 9.31 -3.85
C THR A 39 -4.26 8.76 -5.23
N GLU A 40 -4.32 9.60 -6.29
CA GLU A 40 -3.96 9.21 -7.64
C GLU A 40 -2.49 8.83 -7.76
N ALA A 41 -1.59 9.64 -7.17
CA ALA A 41 -0.17 9.35 -7.13
C ALA A 41 0.14 8.07 -6.34
N GLY A 42 -0.59 7.80 -5.26
CA GLY A 42 -0.50 6.55 -4.48
C GLY A 42 -0.91 5.34 -5.32
N VAL A 43 -2.05 5.40 -6.01
CA VAL A 43 -2.52 4.34 -6.90
C VAL A 43 -1.53 4.08 -8.03
N ALA A 44 -1.01 5.12 -8.66
CA ALA A 44 -0.02 4.99 -9.74
C ALA A 44 1.29 4.36 -9.24
N ALA A 45 1.77 4.78 -8.07
CA ALA A 45 2.98 4.22 -7.45
C ALA A 45 2.79 2.73 -7.09
N LEU A 46 1.65 2.37 -6.49
CA LEU A 46 1.32 0.98 -6.19
C LEU A 46 1.22 0.13 -7.46
N GLY A 47 0.55 0.63 -8.51
CA GLY A 47 0.37 -0.10 -9.77
C GLY A 47 1.66 -0.28 -10.58
N ALA A 48 2.60 0.67 -10.49
CA ALA A 48 3.92 0.56 -11.09
C ALA A 48 4.88 -0.30 -10.24
N GLY A 49 4.65 -0.33 -8.93
CA GLY A 49 5.39 -1.12 -7.96
C GLY A 49 5.24 -2.63 -8.18
N GLY A 50 6.21 -3.38 -7.67
CA GLY A 50 6.23 -4.85 -7.73
C GLY A 50 5.75 -5.52 -6.45
N ASP A 51 5.19 -4.78 -5.50
CA ASP A 51 4.82 -5.31 -4.20
C ASP A 51 3.56 -6.17 -4.28
N VAL A 52 3.60 -7.37 -3.71
CA VAL A 52 2.49 -8.33 -3.71
C VAL A 52 1.27 -7.82 -2.93
N ARG A 53 1.47 -6.92 -1.97
CA ARG A 53 0.41 -6.29 -1.15
C ARG A 53 -0.35 -5.22 -1.93
N ALA A 54 0.25 -4.63 -2.96
CA ALA A 54 -0.35 -3.54 -3.75
C ALA A 54 -1.72 -3.91 -4.31
N PHE A 55 -1.88 -5.15 -4.78
CA PHE A 55 -3.17 -5.63 -5.30
C PHE A 55 -4.28 -5.53 -4.25
N ALA A 56 -4.04 -6.01 -3.03
CA ALA A 56 -5.03 -6.00 -1.95
C ALA A 56 -5.43 -4.57 -1.58
N VAL A 57 -4.48 -3.64 -1.53
CA VAL A 57 -4.71 -2.22 -1.22
C VAL A 57 -5.55 -1.55 -2.30
N VAL A 58 -5.14 -1.66 -3.56
CA VAL A 58 -5.85 -1.02 -4.69
C VAL A 58 -7.24 -1.65 -4.87
N LYS A 59 -7.39 -2.95 -4.60
CA LYS A 59 -8.69 -3.62 -4.61
C LYS A 59 -9.60 -3.15 -3.48
N ALA A 60 -9.09 -3.03 -2.26
CA ALA A 60 -9.84 -2.47 -1.14
C ALA A 60 -10.28 -1.03 -1.42
N LEU A 61 -9.45 -0.24 -2.11
CA LEU A 61 -9.81 1.10 -2.55
C LEU A 61 -10.97 1.07 -3.57
N GLN A 62 -10.91 0.19 -4.57
CA GLN A 62 -12.00 -0.02 -5.54
C GLN A 62 -13.32 -0.38 -4.83
N ASP A 63 -13.25 -1.26 -3.83
CA ASP A 63 -14.40 -1.77 -3.09
C ASP A 63 -14.90 -0.79 -2.02
N GLY A 64 -14.26 0.37 -1.84
CA GLY A 64 -14.61 1.35 -0.81
C GLY A 64 -14.30 0.90 0.61
N LYS A 65 -13.40 -0.08 0.77
CA LYS A 65 -12.99 -0.69 2.04
C LYS A 65 -11.63 -0.20 2.56
N LEU A 66 -10.99 0.71 1.82
CA LEU A 66 -9.74 1.34 2.27
C LEU A 66 -10.05 2.48 3.25
N LEU A 67 -9.44 2.40 4.42
CA LEU A 67 -9.57 3.37 5.51
C LEU A 67 -8.21 4.01 5.78
N ALA A 68 -8.20 5.32 5.99
CA ALA A 68 -7.05 6.07 6.46
C ALA A 68 -7.23 6.38 7.94
N ASP A 69 -6.23 6.05 8.74
CA ASP A 69 -6.08 6.46 10.13
C ASP A 69 -5.05 7.59 10.20
N PRO A 70 -5.46 8.86 10.13
CA PRO A 70 -4.56 10.00 10.28
C PRO A 70 -3.95 10.12 11.68
N VAL A 71 -4.59 9.56 12.72
CA VAL A 71 -4.11 9.63 14.11
C VAL A 71 -2.96 8.64 14.30
N GLY A 72 -3.19 7.38 13.92
CA GLY A 72 -2.18 6.31 13.94
C GLY A 72 -1.18 6.36 12.78
N ARG A 73 -1.40 7.24 11.80
CA ARG A 73 -0.67 7.34 10.52
C ARG A 73 -0.60 6.01 9.76
N ARG A 74 -1.72 5.31 9.68
CA ARG A 74 -1.83 3.97 9.06
C ARG A 74 -2.92 3.94 8.01
N VAL A 75 -2.71 3.09 7.02
CA VAL A 75 -3.75 2.72 6.07
C VAL A 75 -4.27 1.35 6.47
N LEU A 76 -5.58 1.22 6.58
CA LEU A 76 -6.26 0.01 7.01
C LEU A 76 -7.19 -0.49 5.91
N ILE A 77 -7.40 -1.81 5.89
CA ILE A 77 -8.34 -2.48 5.01
C ILE A 77 -9.43 -3.10 5.87
N GLU A 78 -10.68 -2.75 5.57
CA GLU A 78 -11.86 -3.39 6.16
C GLU A 78 -12.08 -4.75 5.49
N ASP A 79 -12.10 -5.83 6.29
CA ASP A 79 -12.25 -7.20 5.84
C ASP A 79 -13.19 -7.98 6.77
N ALA A 80 -14.39 -8.28 6.29
CA ALA A 80 -15.41 -9.09 6.99
C ALA A 80 -15.67 -8.68 8.47
N GLY A 81 -15.66 -7.37 8.76
CA GLY A 81 -15.90 -6.84 10.11
C GLY A 81 -14.64 -6.71 10.98
N ALA A 82 -13.47 -7.09 10.46
CA ALA A 82 -12.17 -6.79 11.05
C ALA A 82 -11.46 -5.68 10.26
N VAL A 83 -10.47 -5.05 10.88
CA VAL A 83 -9.54 -4.12 10.21
C VAL A 83 -8.16 -4.74 10.16
N ARG A 84 -7.51 -4.66 9.01
CA ARG A 84 -6.14 -5.11 8.80
C ARG A 84 -5.25 -3.94 8.43
N ASP A 85 -4.02 -3.95 8.88
CA ASP A 85 -3.03 -2.97 8.46
C ASP A 85 -2.62 -3.24 7.00
N ALA A 86 -2.69 -2.22 6.14
CA ALA A 86 -2.35 -2.35 4.72
C ALA A 86 -0.83 -2.55 4.49
N ALA A 87 0.01 -2.08 5.41
CA ALA A 87 1.45 -2.29 5.37
C ALA A 87 1.79 -3.75 5.70
N THR A 88 1.26 -4.29 6.79
CA THR A 88 1.69 -5.61 7.28
C THR A 88 0.73 -6.76 6.94
N GLY A 89 -0.52 -6.46 6.57
CA GLY A 89 -1.60 -7.45 6.40
C GLY A 89 -2.15 -8.01 7.72
N THR A 90 -1.62 -7.58 8.86
CA THR A 90 -2.03 -8.09 10.19
C THR A 90 -3.34 -7.50 10.63
N VAL A 91 -4.19 -8.29 11.30
CA VAL A 91 -5.41 -7.78 11.94
C VAL A 91 -5.03 -6.81 13.07
N VAL A 92 -5.64 -5.62 13.07
CA VAL A 92 -5.49 -4.64 14.13
C VAL A 92 -6.57 -4.91 15.19
N SER A 93 -6.14 -5.30 16.39
CA SER A 93 -7.01 -5.57 17.53
C SER A 93 -6.42 -4.97 18.82
N PRO A 94 -7.16 -4.13 19.56
CA PRO A 94 -8.50 -3.63 19.24
C PRO A 94 -8.49 -2.72 18.00
N ALA A 95 -9.59 -2.72 17.25
CA ALA A 95 -9.76 -1.82 16.13
C ALA A 95 -9.73 -0.36 16.62
N PRO A 96 -9.12 0.58 15.87
CA PRO A 96 -9.21 2.00 16.20
C PRO A 96 -10.67 2.47 16.25
N PRO A 97 -10.98 3.51 17.06
CA PRO A 97 -12.32 4.07 17.10
C PRO A 97 -12.79 4.49 15.71
N ALA A 98 -14.04 4.16 15.35
CA ALA A 98 -14.58 4.46 14.03
C ALA A 98 -14.55 5.96 13.67
N GLY A 99 -14.56 6.85 14.67
CA GLY A 99 -14.46 8.31 14.47
C GLY A 99 -13.09 8.79 14.00
N ASP A 100 -12.03 8.02 14.26
CA ASP A 100 -10.67 8.35 13.86
C ASP A 100 -10.35 7.86 12.44
N LEU A 101 -11.16 6.93 11.92
CA LEU A 101 -10.98 6.32 10.60
C LEU A 101 -11.73 7.08 9.51
N LYS A 102 -11.04 7.42 8.44
CA LYS A 102 -11.61 8.09 7.26
C LYS A 102 -11.58 7.17 6.05
N ARG A 103 -12.74 6.94 5.43
CA ARG A 103 -12.80 6.20 4.17
C ARG A 103 -12.18 7.02 3.04
N VAL A 104 -11.23 6.41 2.32
CA VAL A 104 -10.61 7.02 1.14
C VAL A 104 -11.65 7.10 0.01
N ARG A 105 -11.89 8.30 -0.53
CA ARG A 105 -12.94 8.54 -1.51
C ARG A 105 -12.41 8.48 -2.94
N LEU A 106 -13.24 7.99 -3.86
CA LEU A 106 -12.92 7.94 -5.29
C LEU A 106 -13.87 8.82 -6.09
N ASN A 107 -13.28 9.64 -6.98
CA ASN A 107 -13.99 10.32 -8.06
C ASN A 107 -13.90 9.50 -9.37
N ASN A 108 -14.59 9.93 -10.42
CA ASN A 108 -14.63 9.22 -11.71
C ASN A 108 -13.25 9.09 -12.39
N ARG A 109 -12.33 10.01 -12.14
CA ARG A 109 -10.96 9.93 -12.66
C ARG A 109 -10.18 8.85 -11.90
N LEU A 110 -10.26 8.84 -10.58
CA LEU A 110 -9.57 7.87 -9.74
C LEU A 110 -10.08 6.44 -9.97
N ARG A 111 -11.38 6.25 -10.21
CA ARG A 111 -11.91 4.91 -10.55
C ARG A 111 -11.20 4.31 -11.78
N ARG A 112 -11.00 5.11 -12.83
CA ARG A 112 -10.26 4.70 -14.02
C ARG A 112 -8.79 4.42 -13.73
N ALA A 113 -8.15 5.23 -12.88
CA ALA A 113 -6.76 5.00 -12.46
C ALA A 113 -6.62 3.69 -11.65
N VAL A 114 -7.57 3.42 -10.75
CA VAL A 114 -7.64 2.18 -9.96
C VAL A 114 -7.82 0.96 -10.86
N GLU A 115 -8.71 1.02 -11.84
CA GLU A 115 -8.90 -0.06 -12.82
C GLU A 115 -7.62 -0.34 -13.63
N ALA A 116 -6.95 0.71 -14.11
CA ALA A 116 -5.69 0.57 -14.82
C ALA A 116 -4.59 -0.04 -13.93
N ALA A 117 -4.49 0.39 -12.67
CA ALA A 117 -3.54 -0.15 -11.72
C ALA A 117 -3.80 -1.63 -11.41
N LEU A 118 -5.07 -2.03 -11.21
CA LEU A 118 -5.43 -3.45 -11.00
C LEU A 118 -5.10 -4.32 -12.21
N GLY A 119 -5.36 -3.81 -13.43
CA GLY A 119 -4.95 -4.49 -14.66
C GLY A 119 -3.44 -4.71 -14.72
N ALA A 120 -2.65 -3.66 -14.47
CA ALA A 120 -1.19 -3.73 -14.46
C ALA A 120 -0.65 -4.71 -13.39
N LEU A 121 -1.20 -4.65 -12.17
CA LEU A 121 -0.82 -5.52 -11.06
C LEU A 121 -1.15 -6.98 -11.34
N THR A 122 -2.28 -7.25 -11.97
CA THR A 122 -2.63 -8.63 -12.33
C THR A 122 -1.65 -9.19 -13.34
N LEU A 123 -1.35 -8.45 -14.41
CA LEU A 123 -0.41 -8.92 -15.44
C LEU A 123 0.98 -9.25 -14.86
N ARG A 124 1.33 -8.63 -13.74
CA ARG A 124 2.60 -8.82 -13.02
C ARG A 124 2.52 -9.76 -11.83
N ALA A 125 1.35 -10.35 -11.53
CA ALA A 125 1.21 -11.20 -10.35
C ALA A 125 2.17 -12.41 -10.41
N PRO A 126 2.91 -12.73 -9.34
CA PRO A 126 3.86 -13.86 -9.36
C PRO A 126 3.14 -15.22 -9.42
N ASP A 127 1.93 -15.29 -8.86
CA ASP A 127 1.06 -16.48 -8.88
C ASP A 127 0.40 -16.67 -10.27
N PRO A 128 0.71 -17.76 -11.01
CA PRO A 128 0.11 -18.04 -12.31
C PRO A 128 -1.42 -18.12 -12.28
N ALA A 129 -2.02 -18.62 -11.20
CA ALA A 129 -3.48 -18.75 -11.10
C ALA A 129 -4.15 -17.37 -11.03
N ARG A 130 -3.61 -16.46 -10.21
CA ARG A 130 -4.08 -15.08 -10.14
C ARG A 130 -3.84 -14.28 -11.42
N ARG A 131 -2.75 -14.56 -12.16
CA ARG A 131 -2.55 -13.98 -13.51
C ARG A 131 -3.64 -14.42 -14.49
N LEU A 132 -3.96 -15.72 -14.49
CA LEU A 132 -4.94 -16.31 -15.40
C LEU A 132 -6.36 -15.80 -15.08
N ASP A 133 -6.72 -15.71 -13.80
CA ASP A 133 -8.03 -15.23 -13.37
C ASP A 133 -8.31 -13.79 -13.83
N ALA A 134 -7.36 -12.86 -13.69
CA ALA A 134 -7.61 -11.50 -14.20
C ALA A 134 -7.23 -11.26 -15.66
N ALA A 135 -6.47 -12.15 -16.33
CA ALA A 135 -6.48 -12.22 -17.79
C ALA A 135 -7.89 -12.59 -18.32
N GLN A 136 -8.58 -13.52 -17.67
CA GLN A 136 -9.97 -13.87 -18.00
C GLN A 136 -10.96 -12.76 -17.64
N ALA A 137 -10.76 -12.06 -16.53
CA ALA A 137 -11.61 -10.92 -16.13
C ALA A 137 -11.57 -9.78 -17.17
N VAL A 138 -10.38 -9.44 -17.70
CA VAL A 138 -10.21 -8.43 -18.76
C VAL A 138 -10.85 -8.87 -20.07
N PHE A 139 -10.80 -10.17 -20.39
CA PHE A 139 -11.44 -10.72 -21.58
C PHE A 139 -12.97 -10.67 -21.48
N LYS A 140 -13.55 -10.95 -20.30
CA LYS A 140 -14.99 -10.88 -20.06
C LYS A 140 -15.57 -9.47 -19.97
N SER A 141 -14.79 -8.46 -19.59
CA SER A 141 -15.26 -7.06 -19.52
C SER A 141 -15.28 -6.35 -20.88
N ARG A 142 -14.91 -7.04 -21.98
CA ARG A 142 -14.86 -6.50 -23.35
C ARG A 142 -16.00 -6.97 -24.26
N ASP A 143 -16.97 -7.72 -23.72
CA ASP A 143 -18.25 -8.04 -24.36
C ASP A 143 -19.38 -7.14 -23.82
#